data_AF-A0AAN0SLS0-F1
#
_entry.id   AF-A0AAN0SLS0-F1
#
_cell.length_a   1.000
_cell.length_b   1.000
_cell.length_c   1.000
_cell.angle_alpha   90.00
_cell.angle_beta   90.00
_cell.angle_gamma   90.00
#
_symmetry.space_group_name_H-M   'P 1'
#
loop_
_entity.id
_entity.type
_entity.pdbx_description
1 polymer ?
#
loop_
_entity_poly.entity_id
_entity_poly.type
_entity_poly.pdbx_seq_one_letter_code
_entity_poly.pdbx_strand_id
1 'polypeptide(L)'
;MTPKAELFLFLASRNLLVTEIKQYLSEGYAVLLDRYTDSSVAYQGFGRNLGKEIVEELNDFATDGLIPDLTFYIDVDVETALKRKGELNRFEKREFLERVREGYLVLAREHPERIVVLDGKRSIEEIHRDVVREVKRRWKLDV
;
A
#
# COMPACT_ATOMS: atom_id res chain seq x y z
N MET A 1 14.76 -8.60 -14.89
CA MET A 1 14.99 -7.49 -13.95
C MET A 1 15.30 -8.07 -12.59
N THR A 2 16.36 -7.63 -11.90
CA THR A 2 16.67 -8.11 -10.54
C THR A 2 15.73 -7.44 -9.54
N PRO A 3 15.47 -8.03 -8.35
CA PRO A 3 14.64 -7.40 -7.33
C PRO A 3 15.10 -6.01 -6.89
N LYS A 4 16.42 -5.78 -6.81
CA LYS A 4 16.98 -4.46 -6.49
C LYS A 4 16.71 -3.44 -7.61
N ALA A 5 16.88 -3.83 -8.87
CA ALA A 5 16.56 -2.95 -9.99
C ALA A 5 15.06 -2.61 -10.03
N GLU A 6 14.19 -3.58 -9.74
CA GLU A 6 12.75 -3.34 -9.58
C GLU A 6 12.47 -2.29 -8.49
N LEU A 7 13.04 -2.47 -7.30
CA LEU A 7 12.89 -1.52 -6.19
C LEU A 7 13.36 -0.11 -6.59
N PHE A 8 14.54 0.02 -7.19
CA PHE A 8 15.08 1.32 -7.56
C PHE A 8 14.21 2.06 -8.59
N LEU A 9 13.56 1.35 -9.51
CA LEU A 9 12.61 1.96 -10.43
C LEU A 9 11.36 2.48 -9.71
N PHE A 10 10.83 1.74 -8.74
CA PHE A 10 9.72 2.21 -7.92
C PHE A 10 10.11 3.42 -7.06
N LEU A 11 11.30 3.43 -6.47
CA LEU A 11 11.80 4.56 -5.68
C LEU A 11 11.99 5.82 -6.54
N ALA A 12 12.58 5.67 -7.72
CA ALA A 12 12.74 6.78 -8.67
C ALA A 12 11.38 7.37 -9.10
N SER A 13 10.43 6.49 -9.46
CA SER A 13 9.07 6.92 -9.80
C SER A 13 8.36 7.61 -8.62
N ARG A 14 8.58 7.13 -7.40
CA ARG A 14 7.94 7.68 -6.20
C ARG A 14 8.52 9.03 -5.81
N ASN A 15 9.83 9.24 -5.98
CA ASN A 15 10.46 10.53 -5.74
C ASN A 15 9.88 11.64 -6.64
N LEU A 16 9.65 11.33 -7.92
CA LEU A 16 8.94 12.25 -8.84
C LEU A 16 7.53 12.54 -8.35
N LEU A 17 6.77 11.51 -7.98
CA LEU A 17 5.40 11.64 -7.50
C LEU A 17 5.29 12.50 -6.22
N VAL A 18 6.26 12.42 -5.30
CA VAL A 18 6.26 13.19 -4.05
C VAL A 18 6.25 14.70 -4.30
N THR A 19 6.88 15.16 -5.38
CA THR A 19 6.87 16.59 -5.73
C THR A 19 5.45 17.06 -6.04
N GLU A 20 4.69 16.28 -6.81
CA GLU A 20 3.28 16.58 -7.13
C GLU A 20 2.39 16.48 -5.89
N ILE A 21 2.57 15.43 -5.07
CA ILE A 21 1.81 15.26 -3.83
C ILE A 21 1.99 16.47 -2.90
N LYS A 22 3.24 16.90 -2.68
CA LYS A 22 3.55 18.05 -1.81
C LYS A 22 2.88 19.32 -2.30
N GLN A 23 2.81 19.54 -3.62
CA GLN A 23 2.09 20.68 -4.20
C GLN A 23 0.59 20.63 -3.85
N TYR A 24 -0.10 19.53 -4.16
CA TYR A 24 -1.54 19.40 -3.87
C TYR A 24 -1.86 19.52 -2.38
N LEU A 25 -1.02 18.95 -1.51
CA LEU A 25 -1.17 19.07 -0.07
C LEU A 25 -1.00 20.53 0.40
N SER A 26 -0.04 21.27 -0.16
CA SER A 26 0.14 22.70 0.17
C SER A 26 -1.03 23.58 -0.26
N GLU A 27 -1.78 23.16 -1.27
CA GLU A 27 -2.99 23.83 -1.77
C GLU A 27 -4.25 23.40 -0.98
N GLY A 28 -4.12 22.49 -0.01
CA GLY A 28 -5.20 22.03 0.86
C GLY A 28 -6.06 20.92 0.27
N TYR A 29 -5.62 20.26 -0.80
CA TYR A 29 -6.34 19.11 -1.37
C TYR A 29 -6.09 17.83 -0.59
N ALA A 30 -7.09 16.95 -0.58
CA ALA A 30 -6.88 15.55 -0.25
C ALA A 30 -6.29 14.81 -1.45
N VAL A 31 -5.25 14.02 -1.22
CA VAL A 31 -4.60 13.20 -2.27
C VAL A 31 -4.93 11.73 -2.03
N LEU A 32 -5.60 11.11 -2.99
CA LEU A 32 -5.91 9.68 -2.97
C LEU A 32 -4.93 8.93 -3.88
N LEU A 33 -4.20 7.98 -3.31
CA LEU A 33 -3.23 7.17 -4.03
C LEU A 33 -3.67 5.71 -4.07
N ASP A 34 -3.67 5.12 -5.27
CA ASP A 34 -3.68 3.66 -5.42
C ASP A 34 -2.22 3.18 -5.32
N ARG A 35 -1.86 2.69 -4.14
CA ARG A 35 -0.51 2.26 -3.71
C ARG A 35 0.47 3.38 -3.44
N TYR A 36 1.35 3.11 -2.48
CA TYR A 36 2.46 3.99 -2.11
C TYR A 36 3.62 3.18 -1.48
N THR A 37 4.33 3.71 -0.49
CA THR A 37 5.50 3.08 0.14
C THR A 37 5.21 1.70 0.75
N ASP A 38 4.06 1.52 1.42
CA ASP A 38 3.64 0.23 2.01
C ASP A 38 3.66 -0.90 0.95
N SER A 39 3.32 -0.60 -0.31
CA SER A 39 3.41 -1.58 -1.40
C SER A 39 4.82 -2.01 -1.70
N SER A 40 5.80 -1.10 -1.62
CA SER A 40 7.19 -1.49 -1.87
C SER A 40 7.73 -2.38 -0.76
N VAL A 41 7.38 -2.08 0.48
CA VAL A 41 7.74 -2.93 1.63
C VAL A 41 7.10 -4.32 1.46
N ALA A 42 5.81 -4.41 1.17
CA ALA A 42 5.13 -5.69 0.98
C ALA A 42 5.67 -6.48 -0.23
N TYR A 43 5.84 -5.85 -1.40
CA TYR A 43 6.24 -6.54 -2.62
C TYR A 43 7.74 -6.80 -2.69
N GLN A 44 8.58 -5.78 -2.49
CA GLN A 44 10.03 -5.93 -2.59
C GLN A 44 10.66 -6.37 -1.27
N GLY A 45 10.20 -5.87 -0.12
CA GLY A 45 10.71 -6.29 1.20
C GLY A 45 10.37 -7.75 1.51
N PHE A 46 9.08 -8.08 1.53
CA PHE A 46 8.60 -9.44 1.85
C PHE A 46 8.52 -10.33 0.60
N GLY A 47 7.80 -9.91 -0.43
CA GLY A 47 7.58 -10.73 -1.63
C GLY A 47 8.90 -11.16 -2.30
N ARG A 48 9.81 -10.21 -2.53
CA ARG A 48 11.14 -10.47 -3.12
C ARG A 48 12.24 -10.79 -2.11
N ASN A 49 11.94 -10.82 -0.81
CA ASN A 49 12.90 -11.06 0.27
C ASN A 49 14.11 -10.11 0.26
N LEU A 50 13.90 -8.82 -0.05
CA LEU A 50 14.98 -7.83 0.10
C LEU A 50 15.21 -7.42 1.55
N GLY A 51 14.26 -7.69 2.45
CA GLY A 51 14.26 -7.23 3.84
C GLY A 51 13.37 -6.00 4.00
N LYS A 52 12.62 -5.95 5.10
CA LYS A 52 11.67 -4.86 5.38
C LYS A 52 12.41 -3.55 5.65
N GLU A 53 13.38 -3.61 6.55
CA GLU A 53 14.08 -2.45 7.12
C GLU A 53 14.81 -1.66 6.04
N ILE A 54 15.54 -2.35 5.15
CA ILE A 54 16.25 -1.69 4.05
C ILE A 54 15.29 -1.08 3.03
N VAL A 55 14.12 -1.70 2.79
CA VAL A 55 13.13 -1.15 1.86
C VAL A 55 12.41 0.04 2.48
N GLU A 56 12.15 0.04 3.79
CA GLU A 56 11.62 1.18 4.53
C GLU A 56 12.60 2.36 4.50
N GLU A 57 13.87 2.14 4.83
CA GLU A 57 14.91 3.18 4.81
C GLU A 57 15.05 3.82 3.43
N LEU A 58 15.07 3.02 2.36
CA LEU A 58 15.16 3.55 1.00
C LEU A 58 13.89 4.29 0.57
N ASN A 59 12.71 3.88 1.04
CA ASN A 59 11.48 4.61 0.79
C ASN A 59 11.45 5.94 1.52
N ASP A 60 11.85 5.96 2.79
CA ASP A 60 11.96 7.18 3.60
C ASP A 60 12.87 8.19 2.90
N PHE A 61 14.06 7.74 2.49
CA PHE A 61 14.98 8.57 1.71
C PHE A 61 14.38 9.07 0.39
N ALA A 62 13.72 8.19 -0.38
CA ALA A 62 13.15 8.57 -1.68
C ALA A 62 11.94 9.50 -1.56
N THR A 63 11.27 9.55 -0.41
CA THR A 63 10.03 10.30 -0.20
C THR A 63 10.18 11.51 0.71
N ASP A 64 11.39 11.81 1.16
CA ASP A 64 11.68 12.81 2.20
C ASP A 64 10.83 12.57 3.46
N GLY A 65 10.60 11.31 3.82
CA GLY A 65 9.76 10.90 4.94
C GLY A 65 8.27 11.20 4.81
N LEU A 66 7.78 11.53 3.60
CA LEU A 66 6.34 11.73 3.38
C LEU A 66 5.61 10.39 3.51
N ILE A 67 4.75 10.28 4.51
CA ILE A 67 3.92 9.08 4.77
C ILE A 67 2.42 9.41 4.70
N PRO A 68 1.55 8.45 4.35
CA PRO A 68 0.11 8.68 4.35
C PRO A 68 -0.44 8.89 5.76
N ASP A 69 -1.37 9.83 5.93
CA ASP A 69 -2.16 9.99 7.16
C ASP A 69 -3.09 8.78 7.42
N LEU A 70 -3.52 8.11 6.35
CA LEU A 70 -4.43 6.97 6.36
C LEU A 70 -4.16 6.06 5.17
N THR A 71 -3.99 4.77 5.44
CA THR A 71 -3.89 3.70 4.45
C THR A 71 -5.05 2.72 4.66
N PHE A 72 -5.77 2.38 3.60
CA PHE A 72 -6.71 1.27 3.60
C PHE A 72 -6.05 0.03 3.00
N TYR A 73 -5.89 -1.02 3.81
CA TYR A 73 -5.46 -2.32 3.31
C TYR A 73 -6.67 -3.25 3.17
N ILE A 74 -7.03 -3.57 1.93
CA ILE A 74 -8.12 -4.50 1.63
C ILE A 74 -7.53 -5.93 1.62
N ASP A 75 -7.64 -6.62 2.75
CA ASP A 75 -7.12 -7.98 2.90
C ASP A 75 -8.01 -8.99 2.19
N VAL A 76 -7.38 -9.90 1.46
CA VAL A 76 -8.05 -11.02 0.81
C VAL A 76 -7.06 -12.18 0.72
N ASP A 77 -7.54 -13.41 0.93
CA ASP A 77 -6.68 -14.57 0.73
C ASP A 77 -6.24 -14.68 -0.73
N VAL A 78 -5.04 -15.26 -0.92
CA VAL A 78 -4.40 -15.35 -2.23
C VAL A 78 -5.28 -16.11 -3.22
N GLU A 79 -6.01 -17.14 -2.78
CA GLU A 79 -6.89 -17.89 -3.67
C GLU A 79 -8.04 -17.01 -4.22
N THR A 80 -8.69 -16.25 -3.34
CA THR A 80 -9.76 -15.32 -3.73
C THR A 80 -9.22 -14.20 -4.61
N ALA A 81 -8.05 -13.65 -4.30
CA ALA A 81 -7.39 -12.63 -5.13
C ALA A 81 -7.12 -13.15 -6.55
N LEU A 82 -6.62 -14.37 -6.68
CA LEU A 82 -6.35 -15.01 -7.96
C LEU A 82 -7.63 -15.26 -8.76
N LYS A 83 -8.70 -15.74 -8.11
CA LYS A 83 -10.01 -15.92 -8.76
C LYS A 83 -10.56 -14.61 -9.34
N ARG A 84 -10.37 -13.48 -8.65
CA ARG A 84 -10.86 -12.16 -9.09
C ARG A 84 -9.99 -11.52 -10.17
N LYS A 85 -8.67 -11.72 -10.12
CA LYS A 85 -7.71 -11.13 -11.06
C LYS A 85 -7.77 -11.78 -12.46
N GLY A 86 -8.20 -13.03 -12.55
CA GLY A 86 -8.16 -13.81 -13.79
C GLY A 86 -6.81 -14.49 -13.99
N GLU A 87 -6.30 -14.55 -15.23
CA GLU A 87 -5.02 -15.23 -15.53
C GLU A 87 -3.87 -14.68 -14.68
N LEU A 88 -3.13 -15.61 -14.07
CA LEU A 88 -1.87 -15.33 -13.41
C LEU A 88 -0.89 -14.72 -14.43
N ASN A 89 -0.39 -13.52 -14.14
CA ASN A 89 0.88 -13.11 -14.72
C ASN A 89 1.91 -14.18 -14.34
N ARG A 90 2.59 -14.75 -15.34
CA ARG A 90 3.58 -15.85 -15.23
C ARG A 90 4.70 -15.63 -14.19
N PHE A 91 4.78 -14.43 -13.62
CA PHE A 91 5.78 -13.95 -12.67
C PHE A 91 5.34 -13.96 -11.19
N GLU A 92 4.05 -14.15 -10.86
CA GLU A 92 3.56 -14.10 -9.49
C GLU A 92 3.16 -15.50 -8.99
N LYS A 93 4.13 -16.23 -8.44
CA LYS A 93 3.85 -17.52 -7.80
C LYS A 93 3.03 -17.32 -6.52
N ARG A 94 2.20 -18.31 -6.14
CA ARG A 94 1.37 -18.27 -4.93
C ARG A 94 2.16 -17.85 -3.69
N GLU A 95 3.36 -18.41 -3.50
CA GLU A 95 4.21 -18.16 -2.34
C GLU A 95 4.70 -16.71 -2.29
N PHE A 96 4.87 -16.07 -3.46
CA PHE A 96 5.18 -14.64 -3.54
C PHE A 96 4.01 -13.82 -3.01
N LEU A 97 2.79 -14.09 -3.48
CA LEU A 97 1.59 -13.38 -3.06
C LEU A 97 1.27 -13.60 -1.57
N GLU A 98 1.56 -14.79 -1.03
CA GLU A 98 1.44 -15.09 0.39
C GLU A 98 2.39 -14.22 1.23
N ARG A 99 3.66 -14.08 0.80
CA ARG A 99 4.60 -13.16 1.46
C ARG A 99 4.20 -11.70 1.35
N VAL A 100 3.66 -11.28 0.20
CA VAL A 100 3.14 -9.91 0.04
C VAL A 100 1.99 -9.64 1.02
N ARG A 101 1.05 -10.57 1.13
CA ARG A 101 -0.06 -10.47 2.10
C ARG A 101 0.47 -10.40 3.53
N GLU A 102 1.40 -11.27 3.90
CA GLU A 102 2.01 -11.23 5.24
C GLU A 102 2.69 -9.89 5.51
N GLY A 103 3.40 -9.33 4.51
CA GLY A 103 4.03 -8.01 4.63
C GLY A 103 3.04 -6.90 4.97
N TYR A 104 1.88 -6.86 4.30
CA TYR A 104 0.83 -5.90 4.66
C TYR A 104 0.23 -6.13 6.04
N LEU A 105 0.04 -7.39 6.45
CA LEU A 105 -0.47 -7.71 7.79
C LEU A 105 0.53 -7.35 8.90
N VAL A 106 1.83 -7.51 8.65
CA VAL A 106 2.89 -7.01 9.55
C VAL A 106 2.81 -5.49 9.66
N LEU A 107 2.81 -4.78 8.53
CA LEU A 107 2.71 -3.31 8.52
C LEU A 107 1.47 -2.81 9.25
N ALA A 108 0.32 -3.46 9.05
CA ALA A 108 -0.92 -3.08 9.73
C ALA A 108 -0.87 -3.28 11.25
N ARG A 109 -0.14 -4.29 11.73
CA ARG A 109 0.08 -4.51 13.17
C ARG A 109 1.06 -3.50 13.77
N GLU A 110 2.06 -3.07 13.00
CA GLU A 110 3.06 -2.09 13.44
C GLU A 110 2.55 -0.64 13.38
N HIS A 111 1.64 -0.36 12.47
CA HIS A 111 1.08 0.98 12.23
C HIS A 111 -0.45 1.03 12.34
N PRO A 112 -1.06 0.54 13.45
CA PRO A 112 -2.50 0.49 13.62
C PRO A 112 -3.15 1.88 13.67
N GLU A 113 -2.37 2.93 13.93
CA GLU A 113 -2.81 4.32 13.93
C GLU A 113 -3.16 4.83 12.53
N ARG A 114 -2.48 4.34 11.47
CA ARG A 114 -2.68 4.82 10.09
C ARG A 114 -3.18 3.74 9.13
N ILE A 115 -2.97 2.45 9.39
CA ILE A 115 -3.38 1.37 8.49
C ILE A 115 -4.67 0.73 8.99
N VAL A 116 -5.73 0.85 8.20
CA VAL A 116 -7.04 0.24 8.47
C VAL A 116 -7.21 -0.98 7.56
N VAL A 117 -7.28 -2.15 8.19
CA VAL A 117 -7.52 -3.42 7.49
C VAL A 117 -9.01 -3.60 7.24
N LEU A 118 -9.38 -3.84 6.00
CA LEU A 118 -10.75 -4.11 5.56
C LEU A 118 -10.85 -5.53 5.00
N ASP A 119 -11.92 -6.24 5.34
CA ASP A 119 -12.18 -7.57 4.78
C ASP A 119 -12.63 -7.45 3.32
N GLY A 120 -11.72 -7.79 2.40
CA GLY A 120 -11.94 -7.77 0.96
C GLY A 120 -12.91 -8.83 0.45
N LYS A 121 -13.37 -9.77 1.30
CA LYS A 121 -14.39 -10.77 0.91
C LYS A 121 -15.80 -10.22 0.93
N ARG A 122 -16.02 -9.10 1.62
CA ARG A 122 -17.31 -8.39 1.69
C ARG A 122 -17.66 -7.73 0.36
N SER A 123 -18.90 -7.25 0.24
CA SER A 123 -19.34 -6.57 -0.97
C SER A 123 -18.62 -5.22 -1.15
N ILE A 124 -18.58 -4.73 -2.40
CA ILE A 124 -17.97 -3.44 -2.72
C ILE A 124 -18.66 -2.31 -1.94
N GLU A 125 -19.99 -2.37 -1.81
CA GLU A 125 -20.81 -1.38 -1.09
C GLU A 125 -20.49 -1.37 0.40
N GLU A 126 -20.25 -2.55 0.99
CA GLU A 126 -19.87 -2.66 2.40
C GLU A 126 -18.49 -2.06 2.66
N ILE A 127 -17.50 -2.42 1.84
CA ILE A 127 -16.13 -1.92 1.94
C ILE A 127 -16.11 -0.40 1.73
N HIS A 128 -16.80 0.08 0.70
CA HIS A 128 -16.91 1.52 0.41
C HIS A 128 -17.50 2.29 1.59
N ARG A 129 -18.58 1.77 2.19
CA ARG A 129 -19.20 2.40 3.37
C ARG A 129 -18.25 2.47 4.55
N ASP A 130 -17.43 1.45 4.77
CA ASP A 130 -16.45 1.43 5.85
C ASP A 130 -15.30 2.41 5.60
N VAL A 131 -14.80 2.51 4.35
CA VAL A 131 -13.83 3.53 3.93
C VAL A 131 -14.37 4.94 4.19
N VAL A 132 -15.57 5.26 3.71
CA VAL A 132 -16.18 6.58 3.89
C VAL A 132 -16.39 6.89 5.38
N ARG A 133 -16.84 5.91 6.17
CA ARG A 133 -17.03 6.10 7.62
C ARG A 133 -15.71 6.45 8.30
N GLU A 134 -14.63 5.75 7.98
CA GLU A 134 -13.32 6.01 8.58
C GLU A 134 -12.75 7.37 8.18
N VAL A 135 -12.87 7.77 6.91
CA VAL A 135 -12.47 9.11 6.45
C VAL A 135 -13.26 10.19 7.19
N LYS A 136 -14.59 10.06 7.27
CA LYS A 136 -15.43 11.03 8.02
C LYS A 136 -15.02 11.12 9.49
N ARG A 137 -14.78 9.97 10.14
CA ARG A 137 -14.35 9.90 11.54
C ARG A 137 -13.01 10.61 11.75
N ARG A 138 -12.04 10.37 10.86
CA ARG A 138 -10.66 10.86 10.98
C ARG A 138 -10.57 12.38 10.81
N TRP A 139 -11.27 12.94 9.82
CA TRP A 139 -11.25 14.38 9.53
C TRP A 139 -12.48 15.15 10.05
N LYS A 140 -13.34 14.52 10.85
CA LYS A 140 -14.57 15.12 11.42
C LYS A 140 -15.42 15.82 10.35
N LEU A 141 -15.61 15.14 9.22
CA LEU A 141 -16.37 15.68 8.10
C LEU A 141 -17.87 15.48 8.36
N ASP A 142 -18.60 16.57 8.45
CA ASP A 142 -20.06 16.59 8.45
C ASP A 142 -20.54 16.64 6.98
N VAL A 143 -20.93 15.49 6.44
CA VAL A 143 -21.56 15.38 5.11
C VAL A 143 -22.82 14.55 5.22
#